data_AF-A0A7L5APT5-F1
#
_entry.id   AF-A0A7L5APT5-F1
#
_cell.length_a   1.000
_cell.length_b   1.000
_cell.length_c   1.000
_cell.angle_alpha   90.00
_cell.angle_beta   90.00
_cell.angle_gamma   90.00
#
_symmetry.space_group_name_H-M   'P 1'
#
loop_
_entity.id
_entity.type
_entity.pdbx_description
1 polymer ?
#
loop_
_entity_poly.entity_id
_entity_poly.type
_entity_poly.pdbx_seq_one_letter_code
_entity_poly.pdbx_strand_id
1 'polypeptide(L)'
;MPEWRGGGHCWPRPPDNERARVVLVSRSSAYGLQAAQSAATQWAAGAVPYVELLGLVIIADAPGRLPRPLRDLAQVVGGGVPRAWQLPWVEAWRLGEPPEQTESPRAVRRLIKDLHLLINTTDVDADGVGKRKEH
;
A
#
# COMPACT_ATOMS: atom_id res chain seq x y z
N MET A 1 22.55 2.49 -2.84
CA MET A 1 21.41 1.77 -2.26
C MET A 1 20.41 2.82 -1.80
N PRO A 2 19.11 2.74 -2.14
CA PRO A 2 18.14 3.66 -1.57
C PRO A 2 18.10 3.47 -0.04
N GLU A 3 18.23 4.55 0.73
CA GLU A 3 18.14 4.55 2.20
C GLU A 3 16.66 4.53 2.62
N TRP A 4 16.08 3.34 2.76
CA TRP A 4 14.78 3.24 3.44
C TRP A 4 15.00 3.48 4.94
N ARG A 5 14.40 4.54 5.49
CA ARG A 5 14.44 4.79 6.93
C ARG A 5 13.31 4.02 7.60
N GLY A 6 13.65 3.18 8.58
CA GLY A 6 12.66 2.46 9.37
C GLY A 6 11.79 3.45 10.15
N GLY A 7 10.47 3.35 10.00
CA GLY A 7 9.51 4.21 10.70
C GLY A 7 9.29 3.87 12.18
N GLY A 8 9.98 2.88 12.76
CA GLY A 8 9.85 2.56 14.20
C GLY A 8 8.40 2.29 14.66
N HIS A 9 7.60 1.61 13.84
CA HIS A 9 6.16 1.37 14.04
C HIS A 9 5.26 2.62 13.98
N CYS A 10 5.77 3.76 13.52
CA CYS A 10 4.97 4.94 13.20
C CYS A 10 4.84 5.15 11.69
N TRP A 11 3.91 6.03 11.30
CA TRP A 11 3.79 6.47 9.91
C TRP A 11 5.06 7.17 9.45
N PRO A 12 5.45 7.02 8.17
CA PRO A 12 6.60 7.74 7.64
C PRO A 12 6.35 9.25 7.79
N ARG A 13 7.32 9.93 8.39
CA ARG A 13 7.29 11.38 8.57
C ARG A 13 8.24 12.00 7.55
N PRO A 14 7.72 12.55 6.43
CA PRO A 14 8.54 13.29 5.48
C PRO A 14 9.04 14.60 6.12
N PRO A 15 10.07 15.24 5.54
CA PRO A 15 10.46 16.60 5.94
C PRO A 15 9.28 17.58 5.80
N ASP A 16 9.35 18.70 6.52
CA ASP A 16 8.25 19.65 6.62
C ASP A 16 7.78 20.14 5.24
N ASN A 17 6.46 20.26 5.08
CA ASN A 17 5.73 20.62 3.84
C ASN A 17 5.64 19.55 2.74
N GLU A 18 6.19 18.35 2.93
CA GLU A 18 6.01 17.23 2.00
C GLU A 18 4.93 16.25 2.47
N ARG A 19 4.30 15.55 1.51
CA ARG A 19 3.39 14.43 1.78
C ARG A 19 4.10 13.11 1.49
N ALA A 20 3.96 12.15 2.39
CA ALA A 20 4.45 10.80 2.17
C ALA A 20 3.38 9.99 1.41
N ARG A 21 3.72 9.53 0.20
CA ARG A 21 2.93 8.52 -0.52
C ARG A 21 3.15 7.17 0.16
N VAL A 22 2.07 6.55 0.64
CA VAL A 22 2.13 5.32 1.44
C VAL A 22 1.30 4.21 0.82
N VAL A 23 1.86 3.01 0.81
CA VAL A 23 1.13 1.76 0.59
C VAL A 23 1.20 0.96 1.89
N LEU A 24 0.04 0.58 2.42
CA LEU A 24 -0.01 -0.35 3.56
C LEU A 24 0.22 -1.76 3.02
N VAL A 25 0.96 -2.58 3.77
CA VAL A 25 1.21 -3.97 3.40
C VAL A 25 0.92 -4.85 4.61
N SER A 26 0.12 -5.88 4.41
CA SER A 26 -0.15 -6.89 5.42
C SER A 26 -0.14 -8.29 4.84
N ARG A 27 0.06 -9.27 5.73
CA ARG A 27 -0.24 -10.67 5.44
C ARG A 27 -1.75 -10.90 5.61
N SER A 28 -2.30 -11.93 4.99
CA SER A 28 -3.71 -12.34 5.17
C SER A 28 -3.99 -13.04 6.52
N SER A 29 -3.14 -12.84 7.53
CA SER A 29 -3.34 -13.33 8.88
C SER A 29 -4.20 -12.37 9.70
N ALA A 30 -4.84 -12.87 10.77
CA ALA A 30 -5.68 -12.04 11.64
C ALA A 30 -4.93 -10.81 12.17
N TYR A 31 -3.72 -11.03 12.72
CA TYR A 31 -2.87 -9.95 13.23
C TYR A 31 -2.50 -8.93 12.15
N GLY A 32 -2.11 -9.40 10.95
CA GLY A 32 -1.74 -8.52 9.84
C GLY A 32 -2.91 -7.66 9.37
N LEU A 33 -4.10 -8.27 9.24
CA LEU A 33 -5.31 -7.57 8.83
C LEU A 33 -5.82 -6.58 9.90
N GLN A 34 -5.72 -6.91 11.18
CA GLN A 34 -6.06 -5.99 12.28
C GLN A 34 -5.10 -4.79 12.35
N ALA A 35 -3.81 -5.02 12.13
CA ALA A 35 -2.84 -3.93 12.04
C ALA A 35 -3.14 -3.01 10.84
N ALA A 36 -3.45 -3.59 9.67
CA ALA A 36 -3.86 -2.84 8.49
C ALA A 36 -5.17 -2.05 8.74
N GLN A 37 -6.14 -2.65 9.42
CA GLN A 37 -7.38 -1.97 9.81
C GLN A 37 -7.12 -0.76 10.71
N SER A 38 -6.23 -0.92 11.69
CA SER A 38 -5.88 0.14 12.63
C SER A 38 -5.21 1.31 11.90
N ALA A 39 -4.27 1.02 10.99
CA ALA A 39 -3.64 2.03 10.13
C ALA A 39 -4.66 2.70 9.20
N ALA A 40 -5.50 1.92 8.50
CA ALA A 40 -6.55 2.47 7.64
C ALA A 40 -7.51 3.40 8.42
N THR A 41 -7.85 3.03 9.65
CA THR A 41 -8.69 3.87 10.53
C THR A 41 -8.01 5.17 10.90
N GLN A 42 -6.71 5.15 11.25
CA GLN A 42 -5.94 6.37 11.55
C GLN A 42 -5.89 7.31 10.34
N TRP A 43 -5.67 6.78 9.14
CA TRP A 43 -5.70 7.56 7.91
C TRP A 43 -7.10 8.14 7.63
N ALA A 44 -8.14 7.32 7.71
CA ALA A 44 -9.53 7.74 7.44
C ALA A 44 -10.03 8.78 8.46
N ALA A 45 -9.56 8.72 9.70
CA ALA A 45 -9.84 9.71 10.74
C ALA A 45 -9.08 11.04 10.54
N GLY A 46 -8.19 11.13 9.54
CA GLY A 46 -7.35 12.30 9.30
C GLY A 46 -6.23 12.49 10.32
N ALA A 47 -5.89 11.46 11.11
CA ALA A 47 -4.85 11.54 12.14
C ALA A 47 -3.42 11.68 11.55
N VAL A 48 -3.27 11.42 10.26
CA VAL A 48 -2.01 11.52 9.51
C VAL A 48 -2.18 12.44 8.28
N PRO A 49 -2.32 13.75 8.49
CA PRO A 49 -2.64 14.69 7.40
C PRO A 49 -1.54 14.83 6.36
N TYR A 50 -0.32 14.39 6.68
CA TYR A 50 0.86 14.37 5.79
C TYR A 50 0.99 13.06 4.99
N VAL A 51 0.04 12.13 5.10
CA VAL A 51 0.06 10.87 4.36
C VAL A 51 -0.94 10.90 3.19
N GLU A 52 -0.44 10.58 2.00
CA GLU A 52 -1.25 10.22 0.84
C GLU A 52 -1.30 8.69 0.74
N LEU A 53 -2.40 8.09 1.19
CA LEU A 53 -2.56 6.64 1.13
C LEU A 53 -2.93 6.21 -0.30
N LEU A 54 -2.05 5.45 -0.95
CA LEU A 54 -2.27 4.90 -2.28
C LEU A 54 -3.13 3.63 -2.27
N GLY A 55 -3.06 2.86 -1.19
CA GLY A 55 -3.89 1.66 -0.99
C GLY A 55 -3.26 0.64 -0.03
N LEU A 56 -3.84 -0.57 -0.04
CA LEU A 56 -3.44 -1.71 0.79
C LEU A 56 -3.05 -2.92 -0.08
N VAL A 57 -1.92 -3.54 0.22
CA VAL A 57 -1.50 -4.82 -0.35
C VAL A 57 -1.66 -5.91 0.70
N ILE A 58 -2.48 -6.92 0.39
CA ILE A 58 -2.68 -8.11 1.22
C ILE A 58 -1.97 -9.28 0.56
N ILE A 59 -0.96 -9.82 1.21
CA ILE A 59 -0.15 -10.95 0.73
C ILE A 59 -0.63 -12.22 1.42
N ALA A 60 -0.91 -13.27 0.65
CA ALA A 60 -1.28 -14.57 1.22
C ALA A 60 -0.25 -15.04 2.26
N ASP A 61 -0.73 -15.44 3.44
CA ASP A 61 0.13 -15.84 4.55
C ASP A 61 0.60 -17.29 4.48
N ALA A 62 -0.16 -18.11 3.75
CA ALA A 62 0.10 -19.51 3.48
C ALA A 62 -0.46 -19.86 2.08
N PRO A 63 -0.01 -20.98 1.46
CA PRO A 63 -0.63 -21.47 0.22
C PRO A 63 -2.07 -21.93 0.45
N GLY A 64 -2.88 -21.88 -0.62
CA GLY A 64 -4.24 -22.39 -0.62
C GLY A 64 -5.31 -21.33 -0.38
N ARG A 65 -6.51 -21.79 0.03
CA ARG A 65 -7.69 -20.93 0.17
C ARG A 65 -7.71 -20.25 1.53
N LEU A 66 -7.87 -18.93 1.52
CA LEU A 66 -8.04 -18.15 2.74
C LEU A 66 -9.32 -18.56 3.49
N PRO A 67 -9.24 -18.91 4.79
CA PRO A 67 -10.40 -19.19 5.63
C PRO A 67 -11.43 -18.06 5.59
N ARG A 68 -12.72 -18.41 5.66
CA ARG A 68 -13.82 -17.44 5.54
C ARG A 68 -13.69 -16.23 6.47
N PRO A 69 -13.41 -16.38 7.78
CA PRO A 69 -13.28 -15.23 8.66
C PRO A 69 -12.19 -14.24 8.22
N LEU A 70 -11.05 -14.75 7.74
CA LEU A 70 -9.94 -13.92 7.27
C LEU A 70 -10.26 -13.22 5.96
N ARG A 71 -10.97 -13.90 5.05
CA ARG A 71 -11.43 -13.29 3.80
C ARG A 71 -12.44 -12.18 4.06
N ASP A 72 -13.40 -12.42 4.96
CA ASP A 72 -14.44 -11.45 5.30
C ASP A 72 -13.78 -10.21 5.97
N LEU A 73 -12.80 -10.42 6.86
CA LEU A 73 -11.99 -9.34 7.43
C LEU A 73 -11.17 -8.59 6.35
N ALA A 74 -10.51 -9.29 5.44
CA ALA A 74 -9.77 -8.67 4.35
C ALA A 74 -10.66 -7.82 3.44
N GLN A 75 -11.91 -8.24 3.22
CA GLN A 75 -12.90 -7.46 2.47
C GLN A 75 -13.31 -6.19 3.21
N VAL A 76 -13.57 -6.27 4.53
CA VAL A 76 -13.90 -5.10 5.35
C VAL A 76 -12.75 -4.09 5.34
N VAL A 77 -11.53 -4.55 5.60
CA VAL A 77 -10.35 -3.67 5.64
C VAL A 77 -10.06 -3.08 4.25
N GLY A 78 -10.15 -3.90 3.20
CA GLY A 78 -9.96 -3.45 1.82
C GLY A 78 -11.00 -2.43 1.35
N GLY A 79 -12.22 -2.48 1.88
CA GLY A 79 -13.26 -1.49 1.59
C GLY A 79 -13.06 -0.13 2.27
N GLY A 80 -12.21 -0.06 3.31
CA GLY A 80 -11.91 1.17 4.06
C GLY A 80 -10.74 1.99 3.51
N VAL A 81 -10.13 1.56 2.40
CA VAL A 81 -8.97 2.23 1.78
C VAL A 81 -9.27 2.55 0.31
N PRO A 82 -8.52 3.47 -0.33
CA PRO A 82 -8.81 3.86 -1.72
C PRO A 82 -8.75 2.68 -2.70
N ARG A 83 -7.83 1.74 -2.48
CA ARG A 83 -7.58 0.57 -3.33
C ARG A 83 -7.02 -0.57 -2.50
N ALA A 84 -7.34 -1.80 -2.89
CA ALA A 84 -6.77 -3.00 -2.29
C ALA A 84 -6.28 -3.97 -3.39
N TRP A 85 -5.08 -4.51 -3.20
CA TRP A 85 -4.49 -5.55 -4.04
C TRP A 85 -4.30 -6.82 -3.22
N GLN A 86 -4.64 -7.98 -3.80
CA GLN A 86 -4.33 -9.27 -3.20
C GLN A 86 -3.21 -9.94 -3.98
N LEU A 87 -2.14 -10.33 -3.29
CA LEU A 87 -1.01 -11.06 -3.84
C LEU A 87 -1.06 -12.53 -3.38
N PRO A 88 -0.77 -13.47 -4.29
CA PRO A 88 -0.77 -14.89 -3.95
C PRO A 88 0.46 -15.24 -3.10
N TRP A 89 0.44 -16.48 -2.59
CA TRP A 89 1.62 -17.09 -2.02
C TRP A 89 2.65 -17.38 -3.13
N VAL A 90 3.90 -16.99 -2.92
CA VAL A 90 5.02 -17.27 -3.83
C VAL A 90 6.14 -17.90 -3.02
N GLU A 91 6.38 -19.19 -3.24
CA GLU A 91 7.36 -19.95 -2.45
C GLU A 91 8.79 -19.40 -2.60
N ALA A 92 9.18 -19.01 -3.81
CA ALA A 92 10.52 -18.51 -4.11
C ALA A 92 10.91 -17.28 -3.25
N TRP A 93 9.95 -16.41 -2.92
CA TRP A 93 10.21 -15.23 -2.07
C TRP A 93 10.59 -15.61 -0.64
N ARG A 94 10.17 -16.79 -0.17
CA ARG A 94 10.53 -17.30 1.15
C ARG A 94 11.97 -17.77 1.22
N LEU A 95 12.53 -18.18 0.08
CA LEU A 95 13.90 -18.64 -0.06
C LEU A 95 14.89 -17.47 -0.22
N GLY A 96 14.41 -16.23 -0.18
CA GLY A 96 15.24 -15.04 -0.33
C GLY A 96 15.71 -14.79 -1.77
N GLU A 97 15.15 -15.52 -2.74
CA GLU A 97 15.43 -15.29 -4.15
C GLU A 97 14.89 -13.91 -4.56
N PRO A 98 15.73 -13.02 -5.11
CA PRO A 98 15.28 -11.72 -5.58
C PRO A 98 14.15 -11.90 -6.60
N PRO A 99 13.00 -11.25 -6.43
CA PRO A 99 11.89 -11.43 -7.35
C PRO A 99 12.24 -10.85 -8.72
N GLU A 100 12.40 -11.71 -9.72
CA GLU A 100 12.44 -11.29 -11.12
C GLU A 100 11.04 -10.82 -11.54
N GLN A 101 10.93 -9.59 -12.07
CA GLN A 101 9.64 -8.99 -12.39
C GLN A 101 8.87 -9.76 -13.46
N THR A 102 9.58 -10.37 -14.42
CA THR A 102 8.99 -11.17 -15.50
C THR A 102 8.38 -12.48 -14.99
N GLU A 103 9.00 -13.08 -13.97
CA GLU A 103 8.59 -14.33 -13.34
C GLU A 103 7.56 -14.11 -12.23
N SER A 104 7.35 -12.85 -11.83
CA SER A 104 6.40 -12.48 -10.80
C SER A 104 4.95 -12.76 -11.22
N PRO A 105 4.09 -13.19 -10.28
CA PRO A 105 2.67 -13.39 -10.54
C PRO A 105 2.00 -12.17 -11.17
N ARG A 106 0.97 -12.41 -12.00
CA ARG A 106 0.22 -11.33 -12.68
C ARG A 106 -0.29 -10.25 -11.71
N ALA A 107 -0.70 -10.65 -10.50
CA ALA A 107 -1.15 -9.72 -9.47
C ALA A 107 -0.06 -8.73 -9.04
N VAL A 108 1.20 -9.19 -8.94
CA VAL A 108 2.36 -8.36 -8.59
C VAL A 108 2.68 -7.38 -9.72
N ARG A 109 2.72 -7.87 -10.96
CA ARG A 109 2.94 -7.01 -12.12
C ARG A 109 1.86 -5.95 -12.28
N ARG A 110 0.60 -6.32 -12.01
CA ARG A 110 -0.52 -5.36 -11.97
C ARG A 110 -0.34 -4.32 -10.87
N LEU A 111 0.01 -4.74 -9.64
CA LEU A 111 0.31 -3.82 -8.54
C LEU A 111 1.39 -2.81 -8.95
N ILE A 112 2.53 -3.27 -9.48
CA ILE A 112 3.63 -2.39 -9.91
C ILE A 112 3.15 -1.39 -10.96
N LYS A 113 2.41 -1.86 -11.97
CA LYS A 113 1.84 -0.99 -13.01
C LYS A 113 0.89 0.05 -12.41
N ASP A 114 -0.01 -0.36 -11.52
CA ASP A 114 -0.97 0.54 -10.88
C ASP A 114 -0.23 1.59 -10.03
N LEU A 115 0.78 1.19 -9.26
CA LEU A 115 1.59 2.11 -8.45
C LEU A 115 2.35 3.12 -9.30
N HIS A 116 2.96 2.70 -10.42
CA HIS A 116 3.60 3.65 -11.35
C HIS A 116 2.60 4.68 -11.88
N LEU A 117 1.39 4.25 -12.26
CA LEU A 117 0.35 5.17 -12.73
C LEU A 117 -0.07 6.15 -11.64
N LEU A 118 -0.21 5.69 -10.40
CA LEU A 118 -0.61 6.54 -9.28
C LEU A 118 0.46 7.57 -8.93
N ILE A 119 1.72 7.15 -8.83
CA ILE A 119 2.85 8.02 -8.54
C ILE A 119 2.98 9.11 -9.61
N ASN A 120 2.78 8.76 -10.88
CA ASN A 120 2.89 9.70 -11.98
C ASN A 120 1.67 10.63 -12.09
N THR A 121 0.47 10.19 -11.69
CA THR A 121 -0.76 11.00 -11.76
C THR A 121 -0.76 12.10 -10.71
N THR A 122 -0.34 11.80 -9.47
CA THR A 122 -0.34 12.83 -8.42
C THR A 122 0.71 13.91 -8.62
N ASP A 123 1.74 13.66 -9.44
CA ASP A 123 2.71 14.70 -9.83
C ASP A 123 2.04 15.76 -10.72
N VAL A 124 1.16 15.34 -11.63
CA VAL A 124 0.46 16.23 -12.57
C VAL A 124 -0.55 17.15 -11.86
N ASP A 125 -1.19 16.66 -10.80
CA ASP A 125 -2.16 17.43 -10.01
C ASP A 125 -1.46 18.49 -9.13
N ALA A 126 -0.21 18.24 -8.70
CA ALA A 126 0.58 19.19 -7.90
C ALA A 126 1.08 20.38 -8.74
N ASP A 127 1.45 20.16 -10.00
CA ASP A 127 1.93 21.22 -10.91
C ASP A 127 0.79 22.11 -11.48
N GLY A 128 -0.46 21.63 -11.45
CA GLY A 128 -1.62 22.33 -12.01
C GLY A 128 -2.16 23.51 -11.19
N VAL A 129 -1.72 23.67 -9.93
CA VAL A 129 -2.23 24.71 -9.01
C VAL A 129 -1.46 26.05 -9.13
N GLY A 130 -0.61 26.22 -10.15
CA GLY A 130 0.24 27.41 -10.33
C GLY A 130 -0.22 28.48 -11.33
N LYS A 131 -1.38 28.34 -12.01
CA LYS A 131 -1.84 29.34 -13.00
C LYS A 131 -3.31 29.73 -12.85
N ARG A 132 -3.64 30.49 -11.81
CA ARG A 132 -4.73 31.47 -11.92
C ARG A 132 -4.12 32.85 -12.15
N LYS A 133 -4.31 33.35 -13.38
CA LYS A 133 -3.95 34.69 -13.81
C LYS A 133 -4.83 35.70 -13.07
N GLU A 134 -4.21 36.62 -12.33
CA GLU A 134 -4.86 37.88 -11.97
C GLU A 134 -4.73 38.84 -13.15
N HIS A 135 -5.86 39.45 -13.49
CA HIS A 135 -6.07 40.47 -14.52
C HIS A 135 -5.93 41.86 -13.90
#